data_AF-A0A838DEL0-F1
#
_entry.id   AF-A0A838DEL0-F1
#
_cell.length_a   1.000
_cell.length_b   1.000
_cell.length_c   1.000
_cell.angle_alpha   90.00
_cell.angle_beta   90.00
_cell.angle_gamma   90.00
#
_symmetry.space_group_name_H-M   'P 1'
#
loop_
_entity.id
_entity.type
_entity.pdbx_description
1 polymer ?
#
loop_
_entity_poly.entity_id
_entity_poly.type
_entity_poly.pdbx_seq_one_letter_code
_entity_poly.pdbx_strand_id
1 'polypeptide(L)'
;MAPLIPAALQRIQHQLCASNCPYGDIFMVPNRGRSIEVPDFDDPGESRMVAQLKAATCDLCDAEGDRSAPKPQCVASCPHEAASRVTGPELLQLVTNRSGRAGESNLL
;
A
#
# COMPACT_ATOMS: atom_id res chain seq x y z
N MET A 1 -1.82 19.47 -8.78
CA MET A 1 -0.47 19.65 -8.21
C MET A 1 -0.60 19.51 -6.69
N ALA A 2 -0.13 18.41 -6.11
CA ALA A 2 -0.15 18.27 -4.65
C ALA A 2 0.93 19.19 -4.05
N PRO A 3 0.64 19.97 -3.00
CA PRO A 3 1.64 20.83 -2.39
C PRO A 3 2.77 19.95 -1.85
N LEU A 4 4.00 20.26 -2.26
CA LEU A 4 5.21 19.65 -1.72
C LEU A 4 5.26 20.01 -0.24
N ILE A 5 5.09 19.01 0.63
CA ILE A 5 5.29 19.19 2.06
C ILE A 5 6.77 19.52 2.27
N PRO A 6 7.12 20.63 2.93
CA PRO A 6 8.52 20.98 3.17
C PRO A 6 9.27 19.82 3.84
N ALA A 7 10.48 19.51 3.39
CA ALA A 7 11.29 18.42 3.93
C ALA A 7 11.48 18.47 5.46
N ALA A 8 11.39 19.67 6.04
CA ALA A 8 11.41 19.89 7.49
C ALA A 8 10.20 19.26 8.23
N LEU A 9 9.00 19.29 7.63
CA LEU A 9 7.82 18.62 8.18
C LEU A 9 7.89 17.09 8.08
N GLN A 10 8.54 16.56 7.04
CA GLN A 10 8.70 15.12 6.87
C GLN A 10 9.53 14.50 8.02
N ARG A 11 10.43 15.26 8.65
CA ARG A 11 11.29 14.79 9.76
C ARG A 11 10.58 14.68 11.11
N ILE A 12 9.44 15.37 11.30
CA ILE A 12 8.66 15.32 12.55
C ILE A 12 7.85 14.02 12.62
N GLN A 13 7.57 13.39 11.48
CA GLN A 13 6.76 12.18 11.40
C GLN A 13 7.64 11.01 10.96
N HIS A 14 7.89 10.06 11.87
CA HIS A 14 8.71 8.90 11.58
C HIS A 14 8.06 8.01 10.50
N GLN A 15 8.58 8.10 9.26
CA GLN A 15 8.08 7.37 8.08
C GLN A 15 8.78 6.01 7.91
N LEU A 16 9.13 5.34 9.02
CA LEU A 16 9.97 4.14 8.98
C LEU A 16 9.35 2.98 8.19
N CYS A 17 8.02 2.84 8.22
CA CYS A 17 7.33 1.84 7.41
C CYS A 17 7.53 2.10 5.91
N ALA A 18 7.43 3.36 5.47
CA ALA A 18 7.65 3.74 4.08
C ALA A 18 9.12 3.55 3.66
N SER A 19 10.08 3.96 4.51
CA SER A 19 11.51 3.82 4.20
C SER A 19 12.00 2.37 4.20
N ASN A 20 11.39 1.51 5.01
CA ASN A 20 11.81 0.11 5.15
C ASN A 20 11.06 -0.83 4.20
N CYS A 21 10.07 -0.34 3.45
CA CYS A 21 9.37 -1.17 2.47
C CYS A 21 10.30 -1.44 1.28
N PRO A 22 10.75 -2.69 1.05
CA PRO A 22 11.67 -2.98 -0.05
C PRO A 22 11.03 -2.79 -1.44
N TYR A 23 9.70 -2.77 -1.50
CA TYR A 23 8.93 -2.59 -2.74
C TYR A 23 8.51 -1.14 -2.99
N GLY A 24 8.65 -0.25 -2.00
CA GLY A 24 8.17 1.13 -2.11
C GLY A 24 6.64 1.29 -2.13
N ASP A 25 5.89 0.27 -1.71
CA ASP A 25 4.42 0.21 -1.79
C ASP A 25 3.69 0.84 -0.59
N ILE A 26 4.40 1.62 0.23
CA ILE A 26 3.84 2.35 1.37
C ILE A 26 3.98 3.85 1.11
N PHE A 27 2.85 4.53 1.01
CA PHE A 27 2.76 5.95 0.71
C PHE A 27 2.40 6.75 1.96
N MET A 28 3.07 7.88 2.18
CA MET A 28 2.69 8.81 3.25
C MET A 28 1.75 9.88 2.67
N VAL A 29 0.48 9.84 3.09
CA VAL A 29 -0.57 10.76 2.60
C VAL A 29 -1.09 11.66 3.72
N PRO A 30 -1.59 12.87 3.41
CA PRO A 30 -2.21 13.73 4.41
C PRO A 30 -3.44 13.07 5.06
N ASN A 31 -3.48 13.05 6.39
CA ASN A 31 -4.62 12.63 7.17
C ASN A 31 -5.61 13.79 7.29
N ARG A 32 -6.70 13.72 6.53
CA ARG A 32 -7.75 14.76 6.54
C ARG A 32 -8.49 14.88 7.87
N GLY A 33 -8.43 13.86 8.72
CA GLY A 33 -9.12 13.85 10.02
C GLY A 33 -8.24 14.25 11.21
N ARG A 34 -6.95 14.50 11.01
CA ARG A 34 -6.03 14.84 12.10
C ARG A 34 -4.98 15.83 11.65
N SER A 35 -4.91 16.96 12.36
CA SER A 35 -3.87 17.96 12.20
C SER A 35 -2.97 18.00 13.43
N ILE A 36 -1.72 18.40 13.23
CA ILE A 36 -0.76 18.65 14.30
C ILE A 36 -0.26 20.09 14.17
N GLU A 37 0.12 20.66 15.31
CA GLU A 37 0.81 21.93 15.38
C GLU A 37 2.31 21.71 15.12
N VAL A 38 2.88 22.51 14.23
CA VAL A 38 4.32 22.50 13.95
C VAL A 38 4.85 23.93 13.96
N PRO A 39 6.13 24.15 14.30
CA PRO A 39 6.75 25.46 14.15
C PRO A 39 6.62 25.97 12.71
N ASP A 40 6.31 27.25 12.55
CA ASP A 40 6.41 27.89 11.25
C ASP A 40 7.88 28.18 10.94
N PHE A 41 8.35 27.69 9.80
CA PHE A 41 9.74 27.89 9.36
C PHE A 41 9.90 29.19 8.55
N ASP A 42 8.78 29.72 8.04
CA ASP A 42 8.75 30.98 7.32
C ASP A 42 8.56 32.18 8.29
N ASP A 43 7.94 31.94 9.46
CA ASP A 43 7.77 32.94 10.54
C ASP A 43 8.25 32.41 11.91
N PRO A 44 9.53 32.64 12.27
CA PRO A 44 10.11 32.12 13.51
C PRO A 44 9.44 32.68 14.77
N GLY A 45 8.78 31.81 15.53
CA GLY A 45 8.07 32.15 16.77
C GLY A 45 6.58 31.85 16.71
N GLU A 46 6.05 31.66 15.50
CA GLU A 46 4.68 31.23 15.27
C GLU A 46 4.59 29.72 15.05
N SER A 47 3.39 29.19 15.23
CA SER A 47 3.05 27.80 14.94
C SER A 47 1.96 27.74 13.88
N ARG A 48 1.97 26.66 13.10
CA ARG A 48 0.94 26.41 12.09
C ARG A 48 0.37 25.01 12.20
N MET A 49 -0.91 24.89 11.84
CA MET A 49 -1.61 23.62 11.80
C MET A 49 -1.40 22.94 10.43
N VAL A 50 -0.93 21.71 10.46
CA VAL A 50 -0.63 20.91 9.26
C VAL A 50 -1.25 19.53 9.40
N ALA A 51 -1.66 18.93 8.28
CA ALA A 51 -2.22 17.58 8.30
C ALA A 51 -1.17 16.58 8.79
N GLN A 52 -1.56 15.70 9.73
CA GLN A 52 -0.71 14.59 10.12
C GLN A 52 -0.53 13.66 8.92
N LEU A 53 0.65 13.12 8.67
CA LEU A 53 0.82 12.09 7.65
C LEU A 53 0.32 10.75 8.18
N LYS A 54 -0.33 9.98 7.31
CA LYS A 54 -0.69 8.58 7.56
C LYS A 54 -0.09 7.69 6.48
N ALA A 55 0.36 6.50 6.88
CA ALA A 55 0.77 5.48 5.94
C ALA A 55 -0.47 4.91 5.23
N ALA A 56 -0.37 4.73 3.92
CA ALA A 56 -1.37 4.10 3.08
C ALA A 56 -0.68 3.04 2.22
N THR A 57 -1.27 1.86 2.14
CA THR A 57 -0.79 0.74 1.32
C THR A 57 -2.00 -0.06 0.84
N CYS A 58 -1.80 -0.95 -0.13
CA CYS A 58 -2.83 -1.86 -0.58
C CYS A 58 -3.18 -2.83 0.55
N ASP A 59 -4.41 -2.80 1.02
CA ASP A 59 -4.95 -3.71 2.02
C ASP A 59 -5.80 -4.82 1.39
N LEU A 60 -5.65 -5.03 0.08
CA LEU A 60 -6.44 -5.97 -0.70
C LEU A 60 -7.95 -5.67 -0.70
N CYS A 61 -8.34 -4.41 -0.45
CA CYS A 61 -9.73 -4.01 -0.23
C CYS A 61 -10.35 -4.62 1.04
N ASP A 62 -9.51 -5.00 2.02
CA ASP A 62 -9.95 -5.58 3.30
C ASP A 62 -10.09 -4.53 4.42
N ALA A 63 -10.07 -3.23 4.08
CA ALA A 63 -10.15 -2.10 5.04
C ALA A 63 -11.28 -2.24 6.08
N GLU A 64 -12.42 -2.77 5.64
CA GLU A 64 -13.64 -2.92 6.44
C GLU A 64 -13.67 -4.23 7.25
N GLY A 65 -12.57 -4.99 7.28
CA GLY A 65 -12.46 -6.26 8.00
C GLY A 65 -13.19 -7.44 7.34
N ASP A 66 -13.86 -7.19 6.21
CA ASP A 66 -14.53 -8.22 5.43
C ASP A 66 -13.55 -8.96 4.51
N ARG A 67 -12.91 -10.00 5.06
CA ARG A 67 -12.07 -10.92 4.27
C ARG A 67 -12.89 -11.85 3.35
N SER A 68 -14.22 -11.79 3.44
CA SER A 68 -15.13 -12.46 2.53
C SER A 68 -15.58 -11.58 1.37
N ALA A 69 -15.14 -10.32 1.34
CA ALA A 69 -15.47 -9.36 0.29
C ALA A 69 -15.14 -9.92 -1.10
N PRO A 70 -16.00 -9.65 -2.11
CA PRO A 70 -15.75 -10.05 -3.48
C PRO A 70 -14.40 -9.49 -3.96
N LYS A 71 -13.77 -10.21 -4.90
CA LYS A 71 -12.47 -9.92 -5.53
C LYS A 71 -12.04 -8.45 -5.41
N PRO A 72 -10.81 -8.14 -4.93
CA PRO A 72 -10.32 -6.76 -4.81
C PRO A 72 -10.62 -5.96 -6.07
N GLN A 73 -10.84 -4.65 -5.94
CA GLN A 73 -11.28 -3.83 -7.06
C GLN A 73 -10.36 -3.97 -8.29
N CYS A 74 -9.05 -4.09 -8.09
CA CYS A 74 -8.09 -4.32 -9.17
C CYS A 74 -8.29 -5.66 -9.90
N VAL A 75 -8.74 -6.71 -9.20
CA VAL A 75 -9.09 -8.01 -9.78
C VAL A 75 -10.45 -7.92 -10.48
N ALA A 76 -11.46 -7.36 -9.83
CA ALA A 76 -12.82 -7.26 -10.37
C ALA A 76 -12.90 -6.35 -11.60
N SER A 77 -12.07 -5.31 -11.67
CA SER A 77 -12.09 -4.32 -12.75
C SER A 77 -11.18 -4.66 -13.92
N CYS A 78 -10.27 -5.63 -13.78
CA CYS A 78 -9.30 -5.92 -14.84
C CYS A 78 -9.97 -6.70 -15.99
N PRO A 79 -10.09 -6.13 -17.20
CA PRO A 79 -10.73 -6.80 -18.33
C PRO A 79 -9.82 -7.84 -19.00
N HIS A 80 -8.55 -7.90 -18.62
CA HIS A 80 -7.53 -8.76 -19.22
C HIS A 80 -7.15 -9.96 -18.35
N GLU A 81 -7.81 -10.12 -17.20
CA GLU A 81 -7.49 -11.17 -16.23
C GLU A 81 -6.02 -11.16 -15.75
N ALA A 82 -5.37 -10.00 -15.76
CA ALA A 82 -3.97 -9.84 -15.39
C ALA A 82 -3.72 -9.99 -13.88
N ALA A 83 -4.77 -9.86 -13.06
CA ALA A 83 -4.71 -10.02 -11.62
C ALA A 83 -5.75 -11.05 -11.17
N SER A 84 -5.35 -11.91 -10.24
CA SER A 84 -6.23 -12.87 -9.58
C SER A 84 -5.95 -12.88 -8.07
N ARG A 85 -7.00 -13.05 -7.26
CA ARG A 85 -6.88 -13.30 -5.82
C ARG A 85 -7.21 -14.77 -5.58
N VAL A 86 -6.29 -15.47 -4.93
CA VAL A 86 -6.45 -16.87 -4.52
C VAL A 86 -6.19 -16.99 -3.03
N THR A 87 -6.85 -17.95 -2.41
CA THR A 87 -6.56 -18.35 -1.03
C THR A 87 -5.25 -19.14 -0.96
N GLY A 88 -4.70 -19.30 0.25
CA GLY A 88 -3.50 -20.13 0.47
C GLY A 88 -3.65 -21.57 -0.05
N PRO A 89 -4.74 -22.29 0.25
CA PRO A 89 -4.98 -23.63 -0.28
C PRO A 89 -5.10 -23.68 -1.81
N GLU A 90 -5.80 -22.73 -2.44
CA GLU A 90 -5.89 -22.65 -3.90
C GLU A 90 -4.52 -22.39 -4.52
N LEU A 91 -3.73 -21.47 -3.94
CA LEU A 91 -2.36 -21.20 -4.37
C LEU A 91 -1.49 -22.46 -4.27
N LEU A 92 -1.59 -23.20 -3.16
CA LEU A 92 -0.85 -24.44 -2.97
C LEU A 92 -1.16 -25.46 -4.07
N GLN A 93 -2.43 -25.66 -4.39
CA GLN A 93 -2.84 -26.56 -5.49
C GLN A 93 -2.29 -26.08 -6.84
N LEU A 94 -2.32 -24.78 -7.13
CA LEU A 94 -1.82 -24.22 -8.39
C LEU A 94 -0.33 -24.47 -8.56
N VAL A 95 0.48 -24.28 -7.52
CA VAL A 95 1.94 -24.43 -7.61
C VAL A 95 2.38 -25.90 -7.60
N THR A 96 1.73 -26.77 -6.82
CA THR A 96 2.10 -28.19 -6.76
C THR A 96 1.67 -28.95 -8.01
N ASN A 97 0.50 -28.65 -8.57
CA ASN A 97 0.03 -29.26 -9.82
C ASN A 97 0.85 -28.77 -11.04
N ARG A 98 1.37 -27.54 -10.99
CA ARG A 98 2.25 -27.01 -12.05
C ARG A 98 3.65 -27.63 -11.99
N SER A 99 4.18 -27.91 -10.80
CA SER A 99 5.44 -28.65 -10.62
C SER A 99 5.35 -30.10 -11.13
N GLY A 100 4.17 -30.72 -11.14
CA GLY A 100 3.95 -32.04 -11.75
C GLY A 100 4.02 -32.03 -13.28
N ARG A 101 3.62 -30.93 -13.94
CA ARG A 101 3.61 -30.82 -15.42
C ARG A 101 4.94 -30.40 -16.03
N ALA A 102 5.83 -29.79 -15.26
CA ALA A 102 7.19 -29.44 -15.71
C ALA A 102 8.10 -30.68 -15.91
N GLY A 103 7.69 -31.86 -15.42
CA GLY A 103 8.40 -33.13 -15.62
C GLY A 103 8.05 -33.88 -16.91
N GLU A 104 6.99 -33.49 -17.63
CA GLU A 104 6.48 -34.23 -18.80
C GLU A 104 6.70 -33.53 -20.16
N SER A 105 7.29 -32.34 -20.18
CA SER A 105 7.54 -31.59 -21.43
C SER A 105 8.93 -31.83 -22.06
N ASN A 106 9.63 -32.90 -21.67
CA ASN A 106 10.93 -33.27 -22.28
C ASN A 106 10.96 -34.71 -22.84
N LEU A 107 9.79 -35.29 -23.11
CA LEU A 107 9.65 -36.52 -23.89
C LEU A 107 8.74 -36.22 -25.10
N LEU A 108 9.28 -35.50 -26.08
CA LEU A 108 8.90 -35.54 -27.50
C LEU A 108 9.98 -34.79 -28.31
#